data_AF-A0A6N6VNV9-F1
#
_entry.id   AF-A0A6N6VNV9-F1
#
_cell.length_a   1.000
_cell.length_b   1.000
_cell.length_c   1.000
_cell.angle_alpha   90.00
_cell.angle_beta   90.00
_cell.angle_gamma   90.00
#
_symmetry.space_group_name_H-M   'P 1'
#
loop_
_entity.id
_entity.type
_entity.pdbx_description
1 polymer ?
#
loop_
_entity_poly.entity_id
_entity_poly.type
_entity_poly.pdbx_seq_one_letter_code
_entity_poly.pdbx_strand_id
1 'polypeptide(L)' 'MLTPEHIRAARALLGWGQSELAKAADLSVPTIKRVEASQDVIQATYATVIAIQTAFEAAGIQFTNAADGTIGVMLKKG' A
#
# COMPACT_ATOMS: atom_id res chain seq x y z
N MET A 1 1.68 -9.41 -6.20
CA MET A 1 2.06 -9.35 -4.77
C MET A 1 2.15 -7.88 -4.39
N LEU A 2 1.69 -7.46 -3.21
CA LEU A 2 1.88 -6.08 -2.78
C LEU A 2 3.34 -5.87 -2.34
N THR A 3 3.96 -4.77 -2.75
CA THR A 3 5.34 -4.42 -2.41
C THR A 3 5.41 -3.06 -1.71
N PRO A 4 6.52 -2.73 -1.02
CA PRO A 4 6.71 -1.41 -0.43
C PRO A 4 6.61 -0.26 -1.45
N GLU A 5 7.03 -0.48 -2.70
CA GLU A 5 6.94 0.47 -3.81
C GLU A 5 5.49 0.77 -4.18
N HIS A 6 4.64 -0.27 -4.25
CA HIS A 6 3.20 -0.09 -4.47
C HIS A 6 2.58 0.81 -3.40
N ILE A 7 2.93 0.59 -2.13
CA ILE A 7 2.39 1.35 -1.00
C ILE A 7 2.79 2.82 -1.10
N ARG A 8 4.08 3.10 -1.33
CA ARG A 8 4.58 4.47 -1.47
C ARG A 8 3.94 5.19 -2.67
N ALA A 9 3.81 4.50 -3.81
CA ALA A 9 3.18 5.05 -5.00
C ALA A 9 1.68 5.30 -4.80
N ALA A 10 0.94 4.38 -4.17
CA ALA A 10 -0.48 4.54 -3.87
C ALA A 10 -0.73 5.74 -2.94
N ARG A 11 0.08 5.89 -1.90
CA ARG A 11 0.01 7.08 -1.04
C ARG A 11 0.28 8.36 -1.81
N ALA A 12 1.29 8.38 -2.69
CA ALA A 12 1.59 9.55 -3.49
C ALA A 12 0.42 9.94 -4.41
N LEU A 13 -0.24 8.95 -5.06
CA LEU A 13 -1.42 9.19 -5.88
C LEU A 13 -2.61 9.75 -5.10
N LEU A 14 -2.80 9.29 -3.85
CA LEU A 14 -3.87 9.77 -2.97
C LEU A 14 -3.51 11.05 -2.20
N GLY A 15 -2.26 11.53 -2.27
CA GLY A 15 -1.76 12.61 -1.42
C GLY A 15 -1.70 12.27 0.07
N TRP A 16 -1.58 10.97 0.41
CA TRP A 16 -1.59 10.48 1.79
C TRP A 16 -0.19 10.47 2.43
N GLY A 17 -0.13 10.93 3.68
CA GLY A 17 0.98 10.62 4.58
C GLY A 17 0.86 9.20 5.15
N GLN A 18 1.87 8.80 5.92
CA GLN A 18 1.87 7.51 6.62
C GLN A 18 0.77 7.43 7.70
N SER A 19 0.41 8.57 8.30
CA SER A 19 -0.67 8.69 9.28
C SER A 19 -2.05 8.43 8.67
N GLU A 20 -2.29 8.92 7.47
CA GLU A 20 -3.54 8.73 6.73
C GLU A 20 -3.71 7.26 6.36
N LEU A 21 -2.65 6.62 5.84
CA LEU A 21 -2.68 5.18 5.57
C LEU A 21 -2.87 4.37 6.85
N ALA A 22 -2.16 4.72 7.94
CA ALA A 22 -2.30 4.04 9.22
C ALA A 22 -3.75 4.09 9.72
N LYS A 23 -4.38 5.26 9.66
CA LYS A 23 -5.79 5.45 10.02
C LYS A 23 -6.73 4.65 9.11
N ALA A 24 -6.52 4.71 7.79
CA ALA A 24 -7.39 4.04 6.84
C ALA A 24 -7.31 2.50 6.94
N ALA A 25 -6.14 1.97 7.29
CA ALA A 25 -5.90 0.53 7.45
C ALA A 25 -6.13 0.02 8.88
N ASP A 26 -6.53 0.88 9.83
CA ASP A 26 -6.63 0.56 11.27
C ASP A 26 -5.34 -0.05 11.85
N LEU A 27 -4.21 0.59 11.54
CA LEU A 27 -2.87 0.18 11.96
C LEU A 27 -2.15 1.34 12.65
N SER A 28 -1.08 1.01 13.39
CA SER A 28 -0.22 2.03 13.98
C SER A 28 0.74 2.63 12.94
N VAL A 29 1.07 3.92 13.05
CA VAL A 29 2.05 4.59 12.17
C VAL A 29 3.42 3.87 12.15
N PRO A 30 3.96 3.37 13.28
CA PRO A 30 5.19 2.56 13.26
C PRO A 30 5.08 1.29 12.41
N THR A 31 3.89 0.67 12.36
CA THR A 31 3.64 -0.50 11.49
C THR A 31 3.77 -0.11 10.03
N ILE A 32 3.16 0.99 9.61
CA ILE A 32 3.29 1.51 8.25
C ILE A 32 4.75 1.85 7.91
N LYS A 33 5.46 2.55 8.80
CA LYS A 33 6.88 2.86 8.63
C LYS A 33 7.73 1.61 8.39
N ARG A 34 7.52 0.57 9.20
CA ARG A 34 8.24 -0.71 9.09
C ARG A 34 7.91 -1.45 7.78
N VAL A 35 6.65 -1.44 7.38
CA VAL A 35 6.20 -2.02 6.10
C VAL A 35 6.88 -1.31 4.93
N GLU A 36 6.91 0.03 4.92
CA GLU A 36 7.52 0.80 3.83
C GLU A 36 9.04 0.78 3.81
N ALA A 37 9.67 0.51 4.96
CA ALA A 37 11.13 0.35 5.08
C ALA A 37 11.62 -1.04 4.65
N SER A 38 10.71 -1.99 4.40
CA SER A 38 11.08 -3.30 3.87
C SER A 38 11.66 -3.16 2.47
N GLN A 39 12.60 -4.05 2.11
CA GLN A 39 13.18 -4.13 0.76
C GLN A 39 12.55 -5.33 0.04
N ASP A 40 12.07 -5.10 -1.19
CA ASP A 40 11.44 -6.05 -2.11
C ASP A 40 10.13 -6.71 -1.61
N VAL A 41 10.14 -7.29 -0.42
CA VAL A 41 9.02 -8.02 0.18
C VAL A 41 8.63 -7.38 1.50
N ILE A 42 7.34 -7.11 1.67
CA ILE A 42 6.78 -6.57 2.91
C ILE A 42 7.01 -7.57 4.04
N GLN A 43 7.78 -7.18 5.05
CA GLN A 43 7.99 -7.98 6.25
C GLN A 43 6.84 -7.73 7.24
N ALA A 44 5.63 -8.25 6.99
CA ALA A 44 4.50 -8.10 7.90
C ALA A 44 3.59 -9.34 7.90
N THR A 45 2.66 -9.39 8.85
CA THR A 45 1.67 -10.48 8.86
C THR A 45 0.75 -10.34 7.65
N TYR A 46 0.19 -11.47 7.22
CA TYR A 46 -0.80 -11.47 6.15
C TYR A 46 -1.98 -10.52 6.43
N ALA A 47 -2.46 -10.50 7.68
CA ALA A 47 -3.53 -9.59 8.10
C ALA A 47 -3.16 -8.10 7.91
N THR A 48 -1.92 -7.71 8.23
CA THR A 48 -1.43 -6.35 8.00
C THR A 48 -1.39 -6.00 6.50
N VAL A 49 -0.92 -6.93 5.66
CA VAL A 49 -0.87 -6.72 4.20
C VAL A 49 -2.28 -6.54 3.62
N ILE A 50 -3.22 -7.38 4.04
CA ILE A 50 -4.62 -7.30 3.60
C ILE A 50 -5.28 -6.01 4.05
N ALA A 51 -5.07 -5.58 5.30
CA ALA A 51 -5.62 -4.32 5.81
C ALA A 51 -5.13 -3.11 4.99
N ILE A 52 -3.83 -3.07 4.68
CA ILE A 52 -3.23 -2.00 3.84
C ILE A 52 -3.80 -2.03 2.42
N GLN A 53 -3.85 -3.21 1.78
CA GLN A 53 -4.39 -3.36 0.44
C GLN A 53 -5.85 -2.90 0.37
N THR A 54 -6.67 -3.35 1.33
CA THR A 54 -8.10 -3.03 1.39
C THR A 54 -8.33 -1.54 1.60
N ALA A 55 -7.54 -0.88 2.45
CA ALA A 55 -7.64 0.56 2.68
C ALA A 55 -7.39 1.37 1.41
N PHE A 56 -6.39 0.97 0.61
CA PHE A 56 -6.12 1.61 -0.68
C PHE A 56 -7.21 1.33 -1.72
N GLU A 57 -7.66 0.08 -1.82
CA GLU A 57 -8.72 -0.30 -2.76
C GLU A 57 -10.04 0.43 -2.46
N ALA A 58 -10.38 0.59 -1.18
CA ALA A 58 -11.51 1.40 -0.72
C ALA A 58 -11.36 2.89 -1.06
N ALA A 59 -10.12 3.39 -1.14
CA ALA A 59 -9.82 4.76 -1.58
C ALA A 59 -9.72 4.91 -3.11
N GLY A 60 -10.02 3.85 -3.87
CA GLY A 60 -10.06 3.87 -5.33
C GLY A 60 -8.74 3.48 -6.02
N ILE A 61 -7.77 2.97 -5.29
CA ILE A 61 -6.52 2.45 -5.86
C ILE A 61 -6.74 1.03 -6.42
N GLN A 62 -6.09 0.73 -7.55
CA GLN A 62 -6.00 -0.60 -8.11
C GLN A 62 -4.53 -0.99 -8.31
N PHE A 63 -4.16 -2.16 -7.83
CA PHE A 63 -2.81 -2.71 -7.97
C PHE A 63 -2.74 -3.71 -9.13
N THR A 64 -1.64 -3.67 -9.88
CA THR A 64 -1.35 -4.61 -10.97
C THR A 64 0.07 -5.13 -10.86
N ASN A 65 0.25 -6.40 -11.22
CA ASN A 65 1.56 -7.04 -11.34
C ASN A 65 1.57 -7.77 -12.67
N ALA A 66 2.48 -7.41 -13.57
CA ALA A 66 2.66 -8.08 -14.85
C ALA A 66 3.65 -9.25 -14.72
N ALA A 67 3.61 -10.16 -15.69
CA ALA A 67 4.45 -11.36 -15.71
C ALA A 67 5.95 -11.05 -15.88
N ASP A 68 6.28 -9.89 -16.43
CA ASP A 68 7.66 -9.40 -16.61
C ASP A 68 8.21 -8.70 -15.35
N GLY A 69 7.46 -8.71 -14.26
CA GLY A 69 7.84 -8.05 -13.00
C GLY A 69 7.44 -6.57 -12.94
N THR A 70 6.80 -6.01 -13.97
CA THR A 70 6.29 -4.64 -13.92
C THR A 70 5.18 -4.52 -12.89
N ILE A 71 5.27 -3.49 -12.05
CA ILE A 71 4.26 -3.15 -11.05
C ILE A 71 3.49 -1.89 -11.47
N GLY A 72 2.22 -1.83 -11.13
CA GLY A 72 1.36 -0.70 -11.47
C GLY A 72 0.42 -0.32 -10.34
N VAL A 73 0.25 0.98 -10.13
CA VAL A 73 -0.72 1.57 -9.22
C VAL A 73 -1.56 2.57 -10.01
N MET A 74 -2.87 2.36 -10.03
CA MET A 74 -3.81 3.24 -10.72
C MET A 74 -4.80 3.82 -9.71
N LEU A 75 -5.15 5.08 -9.87
CA LEU A 75 -6.22 5.72 -9.12
C LEU A 75 -7.44 5.89 -10.02
N LYS A 76 -8.54 5.22 -9.67
CA LYS A 76 -9.83 5.46 -10.31
C LYS A 76 -10.40 6.78 -9.79
N LYS A 77 -10.30 7.84 -10.60
CA LYS A 77 -11.00 9.10 -10.31
C LYS A 77 -12.51 8.88 -10.50
N GLY A 78 -13.29 9.34 -9.51
CA GLY A 78 -14.74 9.46 -9.61
C GLY A 78 -15.14 10.53 -10.60
#